data_AF-A0A6J4V6U6-F1
#
_entry.id   AF-A0A6J4V6U6-F1
#
_cell.length_a   1.000
_cell.length_b   1.000
_cell.length_c   1.000
_cell.angle_alpha   90.00
_cell.angle_beta   90.00
_cell.angle_gamma   90.00
#
_symmetry.space_group_name_H-M   'P 1'
#
loop_
_entity.id
_entity.type
_entity.pdbx_description
1 polymer ?
#
loop_
_entity_poly.entity_id
_entity_poly.type
_entity_poly.pdbx_seq_one_letter_code
_entity_poly.pdbx_strand_id
1 'polypeptide(L)'
;MPRSIRLFALLLSAGLITGALVFGSDLTDARWLAVLGLAWVLLLVALWVPIPATVPAERRTVIRTAATITASFVALSVQLLRLQVVRGEANAERVAVSPEGEPISNPRRVNLGLDIRRGQIRSSDGELLAGTEAIDEGWGRTYPQPAAASVLGYYSPLQFGVAGIEQAFDAELTGEETDNPLLELRDDVLHRTRAGNDVVLTIDST
;
A
#
# COMPACT_ATOMS: atom_id res chain seq x y z
N MET A 1 -12.77 -37.54 14.26
CA MET A 1 -11.43 -36.92 14.12
C MET A 1 -10.94 -36.49 15.49
N PRO A 2 -9.72 -36.86 15.91
CA PRO A 2 -9.20 -36.50 17.23
C PRO A 2 -9.01 -34.98 17.34
N ARG A 3 -9.20 -34.45 18.56
CA ARG A 3 -9.08 -33.00 18.84
C ARG A 3 -7.70 -32.45 18.48
N SER A 4 -6.64 -33.24 18.65
CA SER A 4 -5.25 -32.88 18.32
C SER A 4 -5.05 -32.51 16.85
N ILE A 5 -5.62 -33.30 15.92
CA ILE A 5 -5.49 -33.02 14.47
C ILE A 5 -6.17 -31.72 14.09
N ARG A 6 -7.34 -31.43 14.69
CA ARG A 6 -8.07 -30.19 14.42
C ARG A 6 -7.34 -28.97 14.95
N LEU A 7 -6.76 -29.08 16.14
CA LEU A 7 -5.98 -28.01 16.75
C LEU A 7 -4.70 -27.76 15.95
N PHE A 8 -4.04 -28.82 15.48
CA PHE A 8 -2.92 -28.72 14.56
C PHE A 8 -3.29 -28.04 13.23
N ALA A 9 -4.41 -28.44 12.60
CA ALA A 9 -4.90 -27.81 11.38
C ALA A 9 -5.23 -26.33 11.56
N LEU A 10 -5.80 -25.95 12.72
CA LEU A 10 -6.08 -24.56 13.06
C LEU A 10 -4.78 -23.75 13.20
N LEU A 11 -3.81 -24.25 13.95
CA LEU A 11 -2.52 -23.60 14.15
C LEU A 11 -1.76 -23.46 12.82
N LEU A 12 -1.79 -24.49 11.97
CA LEU A 12 -1.17 -24.46 10.66
C LEU A 12 -1.83 -23.44 9.73
N SER A 13 -3.17 -23.38 9.71
CA SER A 13 -3.92 -22.39 8.94
C SER A 13 -3.58 -20.96 9.39
N ALA A 14 -3.61 -20.70 10.70
CA ALA A 14 -3.25 -19.41 11.26
C ALA A 14 -1.79 -19.04 10.95
N GLY A 15 -0.86 -19.99 11.12
CA GLY A 15 0.56 -19.78 10.83
C GLY A 15 0.82 -19.48 9.35
N LEU A 16 0.13 -20.15 8.42
CA LEU A 16 0.23 -19.86 6.99
C LEU A 16 -0.26 -18.44 6.66
N ILE A 17 -1.41 -18.04 7.23
CA ILE A 17 -1.97 -16.69 7.01
C ILE A 17 -1.02 -15.63 7.58
N THR A 18 -0.62 -15.76 8.84
CA THR A 18 0.27 -14.78 9.49
C THR A 18 1.63 -14.73 8.79
N GLY A 19 2.22 -15.88 8.47
CA GLY A 19 3.50 -15.93 7.74
C GLY A 19 3.42 -15.29 6.36
N ALA A 20 2.35 -15.55 5.61
CA ALA A 20 2.16 -14.96 4.29
C ALA A 20 1.80 -13.46 4.34
N LEU A 21 1.17 -12.97 5.41
CA LEU A 21 0.93 -11.54 5.60
C LEU A 21 2.21 -10.78 5.97
N VAL A 22 3.04 -11.35 6.83
CA VAL A 22 4.24 -10.67 7.37
C VAL A 22 5.43 -10.76 6.42
N PHE A 23 5.69 -11.93 5.85
CA PHE A 23 6.88 -12.20 5.03
C PHE A 23 6.58 -12.25 3.52
N GLY A 24 5.32 -12.01 3.14
CA GLY A 24 4.84 -12.23 1.79
C GLY A 24 4.64 -10.96 0.96
N SER A 25 5.41 -9.89 1.24
CA SER A 25 5.37 -8.64 0.47
C SER A 25 5.51 -8.90 -1.04
N ASP A 26 6.41 -9.82 -1.38
CA ASP A 26 6.81 -10.10 -2.77
C ASP A 26 5.98 -11.24 -3.41
N LEU A 27 4.98 -11.77 -2.70
CA LEU A 27 4.12 -12.82 -3.24
C LEU A 27 3.26 -12.25 -4.37
N THR A 28 3.37 -12.88 -5.54
CA THR A 28 2.41 -12.68 -6.63
C THR A 28 1.00 -12.99 -6.15
N ASP A 29 0.00 -12.33 -6.74
CA ASP A 29 -1.39 -12.48 -6.31
C ASP A 29 -1.89 -13.93 -6.44
N ALA A 30 -1.44 -14.65 -7.47
CA ALA A 30 -1.73 -16.06 -7.64
C ALA A 30 -1.19 -16.93 -6.50
N ARG A 31 0.07 -16.68 -6.06
CA ARG A 31 0.69 -17.44 -4.96
C ARG A 31 0.01 -17.13 -3.63
N TRP A 32 -0.33 -15.86 -3.40
CA TRP A 32 -1.10 -15.45 -2.23
C TRP A 32 -2.46 -16.16 -2.17
N LEU A 33 -3.22 -16.16 -3.27
CA LEU A 33 -4.52 -16.85 -3.33
C LEU A 33 -4.40 -18.36 -3.12
N ALA A 34 -3.32 -18.99 -3.61
CA ALA A 34 -3.05 -20.41 -3.37
C ALA A 34 -2.80 -20.70 -1.88
N VAL A 35 -2.00 -19.87 -1.20
CA VAL A 35 -1.76 -20.00 0.26
C VAL A 35 -3.04 -19.79 1.04
N LEU A 36 -3.82 -18.77 0.69
CA LEU A 36 -5.11 -18.49 1.33
C LEU A 36 -6.10 -19.65 1.13
N GLY A 37 -6.15 -20.22 -0.08
CA GLY A 37 -6.97 -21.39 -0.39
C GLY A 37 -6.56 -22.62 0.44
N LEU A 38 -5.26 -22.88 0.57
CA LEU A 38 -4.75 -23.96 1.43
C LEU A 38 -5.11 -23.73 2.91
N ALA A 39 -4.91 -22.50 3.40
CA ALA A 39 -5.28 -22.12 4.76
C ALA A 39 -6.80 -22.28 5.01
N TRP A 40 -7.63 -21.95 4.02
CA TRP A 40 -9.08 -22.13 4.08
C TRP A 40 -9.49 -23.60 4.17
N VAL A 41 -8.87 -24.49 3.37
CA VAL A 41 -9.11 -25.94 3.45
C VAL A 41 -8.72 -26.49 4.83
N LEU A 42 -7.58 -26.06 5.38
CA LEU A 42 -7.17 -26.42 6.74
C LEU A 42 -8.15 -25.90 7.80
N LEU A 43 -8.70 -24.70 7.61
CA LEU A 43 -9.75 -24.14 8.46
C LEU A 43 -11.04 -24.96 8.41
N LEU A 44 -11.45 -25.44 7.23
CA LEU A 44 -12.60 -26.34 7.10
C LEU A 44 -12.37 -27.64 7.86
N VAL A 45 -11.19 -28.24 7.77
CA VAL A 45 -10.81 -29.44 8.55
C VAL A 45 -10.82 -29.14 10.05
N ALA A 46 -10.30 -28.00 10.47
CA ALA A 46 -10.30 -27.56 11.87
C ALA A 46 -11.72 -27.35 12.40
N LEU A 47 -12.63 -26.80 11.59
CA LEU A 47 -14.03 -26.53 11.94
C LEU A 47 -14.94 -27.75 11.80
N TRP A 48 -14.47 -28.85 11.21
CA TRP A 48 -15.24 -30.09 11.06
C TRP A 48 -15.40 -30.83 12.40
N VAL A 49 -16.33 -30.35 13.24
CA VAL A 49 -16.66 -30.95 14.54
C VAL A 49 -17.46 -32.25 14.32
N PRO A 50 -17.05 -33.39 14.90
CA PRO A 50 -17.89 -34.59 14.92
C PRO A 50 -19.11 -34.36 15.81
N ILE A 51 -20.29 -34.34 15.22
CA ILE A 51 -21.56 -34.15 15.92
C ILE A 51 -22.12 -35.54 16.30
N PRO A 52 -22.50 -35.80 17.56
CA PRO A 52 -23.00 -37.10 17.98
C PRO A 52 -24.27 -37.50 17.23
N ALA A 53 -24.47 -38.82 17.07
CA ALA A 53 -25.59 -39.38 16.31
C ALA A 53 -26.97 -39.07 16.91
N THR A 54 -27.00 -38.68 18.20
CA THR A 54 -28.19 -38.29 18.96
C THR A 54 -28.84 -37.00 18.46
N VAL A 55 -28.11 -36.18 17.71
CA VAL A 55 -28.62 -34.93 17.14
C VAL A 55 -29.37 -35.22 15.83
N PRO A 56 -30.57 -34.65 15.62
CA PRO A 56 -31.32 -34.79 14.37
C PRO A 56 -30.48 -34.41 13.13
N ALA A 57 -30.74 -35.08 12.00
CA ALA A 57 -29.99 -34.87 10.77
C ALA A 57 -30.01 -33.40 10.30
N GLU A 58 -31.17 -32.74 10.42
CA GLU A 58 -31.38 -31.34 10.06
C GLU A 58 -30.40 -30.39 10.76
N ARG A 59 -30.27 -30.51 12.10
CA ARG A 59 -29.34 -29.67 12.88
C ARG A 59 -27.89 -29.92 12.50
N ARG A 60 -27.53 -31.16 12.17
CA ARG A 60 -26.15 -31.49 11.72
C ARG A 60 -25.81 -30.82 10.40
N THR A 61 -26.75 -30.79 9.47
CA THR A 61 -26.57 -30.08 8.18
C THR A 61 -26.43 -28.58 8.41
N VAL A 62 -27.29 -27.97 9.23
CA VAL A 62 -27.22 -26.54 9.57
C VAL A 62 -25.88 -26.16 10.20
N ILE A 63 -25.36 -26.97 11.13
CA ILE A 63 -24.07 -26.69 11.76
C ILE A 63 -22.92 -26.77 10.74
N ARG A 64 -22.97 -27.73 9.80
CA ARG A 64 -21.95 -27.87 8.76
C ARG A 64 -21.99 -26.72 7.76
N THR A 65 -23.16 -26.33 7.29
CA THR A 65 -23.29 -25.20 6.36
C THR A 65 -22.87 -23.90 7.02
N ALA A 66 -23.25 -23.66 8.29
CA ALA A 66 -22.78 -22.53 9.07
C ALA A 66 -21.24 -22.53 9.18
N ALA A 67 -20.64 -23.66 9.53
CA ALA A 67 -19.19 -23.77 9.62
C ALA A 67 -18.48 -23.49 8.28
N THR A 68 -19.01 -23.98 7.16
CA THR A 68 -18.45 -23.67 5.83
C THR A 68 -18.56 -22.19 5.48
N ILE A 69 -19.69 -21.55 5.77
CA ILE A 69 -19.91 -20.13 5.50
C ILE A 69 -18.96 -19.30 6.37
N THR A 70 -18.85 -19.61 7.66
CA THR A 70 -17.92 -18.94 8.58
C THR A 70 -16.48 -19.04 8.08
N ALA A 71 -16.03 -20.22 7.65
CA ALA A 71 -14.68 -20.39 7.11
C ALA A 71 -14.43 -19.51 5.88
N SER A 72 -15.40 -19.44 4.96
CA SER A 72 -15.31 -18.58 3.77
C SER A 72 -15.27 -17.09 4.13
N PHE A 73 -16.08 -16.66 5.10
CA PHE A 73 -16.02 -15.29 5.60
C PHE A 73 -14.66 -14.95 6.22
N VAL A 74 -14.07 -15.86 6.99
CA VAL A 74 -12.71 -15.65 7.53
C VAL A 74 -11.69 -15.48 6.41
N ALA A 75 -11.73 -16.32 5.37
CA ALA A 75 -10.82 -16.19 4.23
C ALA A 75 -11.01 -14.85 3.48
N LEU A 76 -12.25 -14.42 3.27
CA LEU A 76 -12.57 -13.13 2.66
C LEU A 76 -12.11 -11.96 3.54
N SER A 77 -12.32 -12.03 4.85
CA SER A 77 -11.86 -11.00 5.79
C SER A 77 -10.34 -10.87 5.78
N VAL A 78 -9.60 -11.99 5.70
CA VAL A 78 -8.13 -11.97 5.55
C VAL A 78 -7.71 -11.36 4.22
N GLN A 79 -8.42 -11.67 3.13
CA GLN A 79 -8.17 -11.04 1.83
C GLN A 79 -8.36 -9.52 1.88
N LEU A 80 -9.45 -9.06 2.48
CA LEU A 80 -9.74 -7.63 2.63
C LEU A 80 -8.72 -6.94 3.54
N LEU A 81 -8.34 -7.58 4.65
CA LEU A 81 -7.29 -7.08 5.54
C LEU A 81 -5.98 -6.86 4.78
N ARG A 82 -5.57 -7.82 3.94
CA ARG A 82 -4.38 -7.67 3.10
C ARG A 82 -4.50 -6.49 2.15
N LEU A 83 -5.64 -6.34 1.48
CA LEU A 83 -5.83 -5.28 0.49
C LEU A 83 -5.89 -3.88 1.11
N GLN A 84 -6.56 -3.75 2.25
CA GLN A 84 -6.84 -2.46 2.88
C GLN A 84 -5.71 -2.01 3.81
N VAL A 85 -5.13 -2.93 4.58
CA VAL A 85 -4.13 -2.60 5.61
C VAL A 85 -2.73 -2.86 5.08
N VAL A 86 -2.44 -4.08 4.64
CA VAL A 86 -1.07 -4.46 4.24
C VAL A 86 -0.65 -3.81 2.92
N ARG A 87 -1.57 -3.71 1.96
CA ARG A 87 -1.33 -3.10 0.64
C ARG A 87 -2.01 -1.75 0.47
N GLY A 88 -2.52 -1.15 1.54
CA GLY A 88 -3.28 0.10 1.47
C GLY A 88 -2.49 1.22 0.80
N GLU A 89 -1.27 1.46 1.26
CA GLU A 89 -0.37 2.50 0.74
C GLU A 89 0.02 2.23 -0.71
N ALA A 90 0.54 1.04 -0.99
CA ALA A 90 0.93 0.63 -2.35
C ALA A 90 -0.23 0.71 -3.36
N ASN A 91 -1.47 0.45 -2.92
CA ASN A 91 -2.66 0.59 -3.77
C ASN A 91 -3.08 2.06 -3.93
N ALA A 92 -2.86 2.91 -2.92
CA ALA A 92 -3.19 4.33 -2.97
C ALA A 92 -2.28 5.10 -3.92
N GLU A 93 -1.03 4.67 -4.07
CA GLU A 93 -0.03 5.21 -4.98
C GLU A 93 -0.05 4.57 -6.37
N ARG A 94 -0.77 3.46 -6.52
CA ARG A 94 -0.80 2.71 -7.78
C ARG A 94 -1.44 3.54 -8.89
N VAL A 95 -0.71 3.67 -9.98
CA VAL A 95 -1.22 4.15 -11.27
C VAL A 95 -1.39 2.95 -12.20
N ALA A 96 -2.57 2.83 -12.81
CA ALA A 96 -2.85 1.82 -13.83
C ALA A 96 -3.29 2.49 -15.11
N VAL A 97 -3.23 1.79 -16.24
CA VAL A 97 -3.74 2.29 -17.53
C VAL A 97 -4.94 1.43 -17.91
N SER A 98 -6.07 2.07 -18.19
CA SER A 98 -7.29 1.42 -18.69
C SER A 98 -7.02 0.75 -20.05
N PRO A 99 -7.81 -0.25 -20.47
CA PRO A 99 -7.73 -0.79 -21.83
C PRO A 99 -7.82 0.28 -22.94
N GLU A 100 -8.48 1.39 -22.65
CA GLU A 100 -8.64 2.56 -23.52
C GLU A 100 -7.45 3.54 -23.49
N GLY A 101 -6.42 3.26 -22.68
CA GLY A 101 -5.22 4.08 -22.56
C GLY A 101 -5.30 5.19 -21.49
N GLU A 102 -6.40 5.29 -20.77
CA GLU A 102 -6.58 6.33 -19.74
C GLU A 102 -5.87 5.95 -18.43
N PRO A 103 -5.03 6.84 -17.84
CA PRO A 103 -4.41 6.59 -16.55
C PRO A 103 -5.45 6.67 -15.43
N ILE A 104 -5.55 5.61 -14.65
CA ILE A 104 -6.36 5.50 -13.44
C ILE A 104 -5.42 5.67 -12.25
N SER A 105 -5.56 6.78 -11.54
CA SER A 105 -4.85 7.08 -10.31
C SER A 105 -5.81 7.62 -9.25
N ASN A 106 -5.34 7.77 -8.01
CA ASN A 106 -6.15 8.34 -6.94
C ASN A 106 -6.26 9.87 -7.12
N PRO A 107 -7.45 10.43 -7.45
CA PRO A 107 -7.59 11.86 -7.73
C PRO A 107 -7.24 12.74 -6.52
N ARG A 108 -7.38 12.22 -5.29
CA ARG A 108 -6.96 12.96 -4.08
C ARG A 108 -5.45 13.17 -4.06
N ARG A 109 -4.67 12.15 -4.43
CA ARG A 109 -3.20 12.24 -4.48
C ARG A 109 -2.75 13.17 -5.59
N VAL A 110 -3.43 13.13 -6.74
CA VAL A 110 -3.20 14.06 -7.84
C VAL A 110 -3.41 15.51 -7.41
N ASN A 111 -4.56 15.82 -6.81
CA ASN A 111 -4.89 17.19 -6.39
C ASN A 111 -3.93 17.69 -5.30
N LEU A 112 -3.58 16.85 -4.33
CA LEU A 112 -2.62 17.20 -3.29
C LEU A 112 -1.24 17.56 -3.88
N GLY A 113 -0.81 16.86 -4.93
CA GLY A 113 0.41 17.19 -5.65
C GLY A 113 0.37 18.54 -6.39
N LEU A 114 -0.81 19.00 -6.81
CA LEU A 114 -1.00 20.30 -7.45
C LEU A 114 -1.15 21.44 -6.43
N ASP A 115 -1.66 21.16 -5.23
CA ASP A 115 -1.87 22.17 -4.18
C ASP A 115 -0.58 22.50 -3.41
N ILE A 116 0.33 21.54 -3.28
CA ILE A 116 1.57 21.69 -2.50
C ILE A 116 2.71 22.21 -3.38
N ARG A 117 3.32 23.32 -2.94
CA ARG A 117 4.57 23.79 -3.54
C ARG A 117 5.70 22.86 -3.10
N ARG A 118 6.01 21.86 -3.94
CA ARG A 118 7.10 20.90 -3.72
C ARG A 118 8.45 21.62 -3.62
N GLY A 119 9.32 21.15 -2.73
CA GLY A 119 10.65 21.75 -2.51
C GLY A 119 11.62 21.53 -3.69
N GLN A 120 12.64 22.36 -3.79
CA GLN A 120 13.63 22.33 -4.87
C GLN A 120 14.70 21.26 -4.62
N ILE A 121 15.21 20.63 -5.69
CA ILE A 121 16.38 19.76 -5.62
C ILE A 121 17.57 20.50 -6.19
N ARG A 122 18.67 20.56 -5.42
CA ARG A 122 19.91 21.22 -5.81
C ARG A 122 21.09 20.25 -5.78
N SER A 123 22.05 20.51 -6.66
CA SER A 123 23.36 19.87 -6.67
C SER A 123 24.23 20.40 -5.51
N SER A 124 25.34 19.73 -5.23
CA SER A 124 26.28 20.10 -4.16
C SER A 124 26.93 21.47 -4.36
N ASP A 125 27.06 21.91 -5.61
CA ASP A 125 27.52 23.23 -6.03
C ASP A 125 26.40 24.31 -6.02
N GLY A 126 25.17 23.91 -5.68
CA GLY A 126 24.00 24.78 -5.57
C GLY A 126 23.16 24.92 -6.84
N GLU A 127 23.54 24.25 -7.94
CA GLU A 127 22.78 24.29 -9.20
C GLU A 127 21.39 23.68 -9.03
N LEU A 128 20.38 24.29 -9.68
CA LEU A 128 18.99 23.80 -9.63
C LEU A 128 18.81 22.60 -10.55
N LEU A 129 18.60 21.43 -9.95
CA LEU A 129 18.39 20.17 -10.66
C LEU A 129 16.90 19.88 -10.91
N ALA A 130 16.04 20.17 -9.93
CA ALA A 130 14.59 20.12 -10.07
C ALA A 130 13.93 21.31 -9.36
N GLY A 131 13.00 21.97 -10.05
CA GLY A 131 12.29 23.14 -9.57
C GLY A 131 10.78 22.94 -9.56
N THR A 132 10.08 23.90 -8.95
CA THR A 132 8.63 23.96 -8.92
C THR A 132 8.21 25.34 -9.43
N GLU A 133 7.35 25.37 -10.44
CA GLU A 133 6.80 26.59 -11.02
C GLU A 133 5.28 26.64 -10.85
N ALA A 134 4.70 27.84 -10.81
CA ALA A 134 3.25 27.99 -10.79
C ALA A 134 2.70 27.75 -12.20
N ILE A 135 1.69 26.90 -12.31
CA ILE A 135 0.92 26.64 -13.53
C ILE A 135 -0.53 27.09 -13.32
N ASP A 136 -1.33 27.14 -14.39
CA ASP A 136 -2.71 27.65 -14.33
C ASP A 136 -3.58 26.99 -13.24
N GLU A 137 -3.33 25.72 -12.93
CA GLU A 137 -4.02 24.96 -11.88
C GLU A 137 -3.02 24.35 -10.87
N GLY A 138 -2.24 25.21 -10.20
CA GLY A 138 -1.42 24.82 -9.05
C GLY A 138 0.08 24.87 -9.31
N TRP A 139 0.79 23.81 -8.93
CA TRP A 139 2.25 23.72 -9.04
C TRP A 139 2.69 22.64 -10.04
N GLY A 140 3.54 23.04 -10.99
CA GLY A 140 4.19 22.16 -11.97
C GLY A 140 5.66 21.90 -11.60
N ARG A 141 6.16 20.72 -11.97
CA ARG A 141 7.58 20.33 -11.75
C ARG A 141 8.41 20.62 -12.99
N THR A 142 9.57 21.25 -12.82
CA THR A 142 10.53 21.55 -13.90
C THR A 142 11.89 20.90 -13.66
N TYR A 143 12.55 20.48 -14.75
CA TYR A 143 13.88 19.87 -14.72
C TYR A 143 14.82 20.65 -15.64
N PRO A 144 15.53 21.67 -15.14
CA PRO A 144 16.41 22.50 -15.95
C PRO A 144 17.56 21.71 -16.58
N GLN A 145 18.00 20.62 -15.93
CA GLN A 145 19.16 19.83 -16.35
C GLN A 145 18.77 18.40 -16.75
N PRO A 146 18.57 18.11 -18.05
CA PRO A 146 18.16 16.78 -18.52
C PRO A 146 19.20 15.68 -18.23
N ALA A 147 20.48 16.04 -18.11
CA ALA A 147 21.55 15.08 -17.81
C ALA A 147 21.34 14.37 -16.46
N ALA A 148 20.71 15.07 -15.49
CA ALA A 148 20.43 14.53 -14.17
C ALA A 148 19.15 13.69 -14.11
N ALA A 149 18.34 13.62 -15.19
CA ALA A 149 17.03 12.98 -15.18
C ALA A 149 17.06 11.49 -14.80
N SER A 150 18.13 10.77 -15.18
CA SER A 150 18.28 9.35 -14.84
C SER A 150 18.46 9.11 -13.33
N VAL A 151 19.02 10.08 -12.61
CA VAL A 151 19.29 10.03 -11.17
C VAL A 151 18.13 10.64 -10.40
N LEU A 152 17.66 11.82 -10.82
CA LEU A 152 16.53 12.52 -10.21
C LEU A 152 15.25 11.70 -10.31
N GLY A 153 15.06 11.01 -11.44
CA GLY A 153 13.81 10.38 -11.81
C GLY A 153 12.81 11.43 -12.30
N TYR A 154 11.55 11.24 -11.93
CA TYR A 154 10.47 12.12 -12.36
C TYR A 154 9.39 12.23 -11.30
N TYR A 155 8.60 13.29 -11.39
CA TYR A 155 7.41 13.55 -10.61
C TYR A 155 6.28 13.88 -11.59
N SER A 156 5.39 12.92 -11.80
CA SER A 156 4.26 13.02 -12.73
C SER A 156 3.02 12.40 -12.08
N PRO A 157 2.36 13.12 -11.16
CA PRO A 157 1.22 12.58 -10.41
C PRO A 157 0.05 12.16 -11.32
N LEU A 158 -0.08 12.79 -12.49
CA LEU A 158 -1.15 12.54 -13.45
C LEU A 158 -0.95 11.30 -14.33
N GLN A 159 0.29 10.89 -14.61
CA GLN A 159 0.56 9.87 -15.65
C GLN A 159 1.48 8.74 -15.18
N PHE A 160 2.63 9.07 -14.57
CA PHE A 160 3.71 8.10 -14.37
C PHE A 160 4.08 7.85 -12.90
N GLY A 161 3.50 8.61 -11.96
CA GLY A 161 3.85 8.54 -10.54
C GLY A 161 5.15 9.29 -10.23
N VAL A 162 5.89 8.79 -9.25
CA VAL A 162 7.17 9.37 -8.78
C VAL A 162 8.27 8.30 -8.84
N ALA A 163 9.49 8.69 -9.19
CA ALA A 163 10.63 7.76 -9.31
C ALA A 163 11.95 8.42 -8.94
N GLY A 164 12.98 7.61 -8.63
CA GLY A 164 14.34 8.09 -8.40
C GLY A 164 14.49 8.85 -7.08
N ILE A 165 15.33 9.90 -7.07
CA ILE A 165 15.50 10.80 -5.92
C ILE A 165 14.20 11.49 -5.55
N GLU A 166 13.34 11.82 -6.53
CA GLU A 166 12.02 12.39 -6.25
C GLU A 166 11.17 11.47 -5.37
N GLN A 167 11.28 10.14 -5.54
CA GLN A 167 10.56 9.18 -4.70
C GLN A 167 11.27 8.97 -3.35
N ALA A 168 12.61 8.98 -3.34
CA ALA A 168 13.38 8.76 -2.13
C ALA A 168 13.21 9.88 -1.09
N PHE A 169 13.04 11.12 -1.54
CA PHE A 169 12.84 12.30 -0.69
C PHE A 169 11.42 12.87 -0.79
N ASP A 170 10.43 12.05 -1.11
CA ASP A 170 9.06 12.52 -1.34
C ASP A 170 8.45 13.19 -0.10
N ALA A 171 8.78 12.67 1.10
CA ALA A 171 8.30 13.19 2.38
C ALA A 171 8.86 14.59 2.68
N GLU A 172 10.15 14.81 2.48
CA GLU A 172 10.80 16.11 2.66
C GLU A 172 10.35 17.10 1.60
N LEU A 173 10.31 16.68 0.34
CA LEU A 173 9.92 17.51 -0.79
C LEU A 173 8.45 17.92 -0.74
N THR A 174 7.59 17.16 -0.07
CA THR A 174 6.17 17.50 0.17
C THR A 174 5.97 18.27 1.48
N GLY A 175 6.99 18.28 2.36
CA GLY A 175 6.91 18.89 3.68
C GLY A 175 6.11 18.05 4.68
N GLU A 176 5.97 16.74 4.43
CA GLU A 176 5.44 15.79 5.41
C GLU A 176 6.45 15.62 6.54
N GLU A 177 7.74 15.52 6.23
CA GLU A 177 8.80 15.43 7.23
C GLU A 177 9.33 16.83 7.57
N THR A 178 9.07 17.27 8.81
CA THR A 178 9.63 18.51 9.38
C THR A 178 10.59 18.14 10.50
N ASP A 179 11.67 18.90 10.70
CA ASP A 179 12.64 18.73 11.80
C ASP A 179 12.03 18.74 13.22
N ASN A 180 10.73 19.05 13.37
CA ASN A 180 10.02 19.14 14.64
C ASN A 180 8.64 18.43 14.60
N PRO A 181 8.51 17.26 15.24
CA PRO A 181 7.27 16.46 15.21
C PRO A 181 6.09 17.15 15.91
N LEU A 182 6.35 18.10 16.80
CA LEU A 182 5.29 18.88 17.47
C LEU A 182 4.67 19.92 16.53
N LEU A 183 5.47 20.49 15.62
CA LEU A 183 5.00 21.43 14.60
C LEU A 183 4.20 20.71 13.52
N GLU A 184 4.66 19.53 13.12
CA GLU A 184 3.96 18.66 12.18
C GLU A 184 2.55 18.32 12.68
N LEU A 185 2.42 17.80 13.92
CA LEU A 185 1.12 17.49 14.51
C LEU A 185 0.19 18.70 14.58
N ARG A 186 0.72 19.89 14.90
CA ARG A 186 -0.05 21.14 14.91
C ARG A 186 -0.57 21.45 13.50
N ASP A 187 0.30 21.37 12.51
CA ASP A 187 -0.02 21.77 11.14
C ASP A 187 -0.97 20.78 10.47
N ASP A 188 -0.95 19.49 10.85
CA ASP A 188 -1.95 18.50 10.47
C ASP A 188 -3.32 18.82 11.08
N VAL A 189 -3.37 19.05 12.40
CA VAL A 189 -4.63 19.37 13.08
C VAL A 189 -5.23 20.66 12.53
N LEU A 190 -4.40 21.67 12.23
CA LEU A 190 -4.82 22.97 11.73
C LEU A 190 -4.98 23.03 10.20
N HIS A 191 -4.73 21.93 9.46
CA HIS A 191 -4.84 21.86 8.00
C HIS A 191 -4.11 23.02 7.29
N ARG A 192 -2.90 23.37 7.76
CA ARG A 192 -2.14 24.46 7.14
C ARG A 192 -1.48 23.98 5.86
N THR A 193 -1.53 24.80 4.81
CA THR A 193 -0.80 24.54 3.56
C THR A 193 0.69 24.50 3.84
N ARG A 194 1.29 23.32 3.72
CA ARG A 194 2.72 23.10 3.90
C ARG A 194 3.44 23.40 2.59
N ALA A 195 4.63 24.00 2.68
CA ALA A 195 5.55 24.09 1.57
C ALA A 195 6.60 22.99 1.74
N GLY A 196 7.01 22.38 0.64
CA GLY A 196 8.06 21.37 0.63
C GLY A 196 9.42 21.92 1.02
N ASN A 197 10.25 21.08 1.64
CA ASN A 197 11.64 21.40 1.97
C ASN A 197 12.56 21.22 0.77
N ASP A 198 13.55 22.09 0.65
CA ASP A 198 14.57 21.98 -0.40
C ASP A 198 15.60 20.90 -0.02
N VAL A 199 15.98 20.06 -0.98
CA VAL A 199 16.96 18.98 -0.81
C VAL A 199 18.24 19.33 -1.57
N VAL A 200 19.37 19.24 -0.87
CA VAL A 200 20.70 19.42 -1.48
C VAL A 200 21.39 18.07 -1.59
N LEU A 201 21.72 17.68 -2.81
CA LEU A 201 22.38 16.42 -3.11
C LEU A 201 23.90 16.57 -2.98
N THR A 202 24.58 15.43 -2.83
CA THR A 202 26.05 15.36 -2.83
C THR A 202 26.65 15.17 -4.22
N ILE A 203 25.80 15.08 -5.26
CA ILE A 203 26.25 14.98 -6.65
C ILE A 203 26.71 16.35 -7.14
N ASP A 204 27.68 16.34 -8.05
CA ASP A 204 28.11 17.50 -8.83
C ASP A 204 27.37 17.47 -10.17
N SER A 205 26.99 18.65 -10.68
CA SER A 205 26.29 18.81 -11.95
C SER A 205 27.23 18.96 -13.14
N THR A 206 28.55 19.01 -12.91
CA THR A 206 29.61 19.11 -13.94
C THR A 206 30.20 17.77 -14.38
#